data_AF-A0A952N8F9-F1
#
_entry.id   AF-A0A952N8F9-F1
#
_cell.length_a   1.000
_cell.length_b   1.000
_cell.length_c   1.000
_cell.angle_alpha   90.00
_cell.angle_beta   90.00
_cell.angle_gamma   90.00
#
_symmetry.space_group_name_H-M   'P 1'
#
loop_
_entity.id
_entity.type
_entity.pdbx_description
1 polymer ?
#
loop_
_entity_poly.entity_id
_entity_poly.type
_entity_poly.pdbx_seq_one_letter_code
_entity_poly.pdbx_strand_id
1 'polypeptide(L)'
;MNKLMVSYIIFVFAIIALYGIAYADVISEIKGGKQIFMNSKCNSCHSIEIEDIEAKVKKNPAADLSKVDKDYSIEFLVKYLSKEEKLNEKFHPVGFKGDKQNLNELTTWLKSLNNSKCCN
;
A
#
# COMPACT_ATOMS: atom_id res chain seq x y z
N MET A 1 -29.17 -15.21 34.50
CA MET A 1 -29.20 -14.27 33.36
C MET A 1 -30.62 -14.22 32.84
N ASN A 2 -31.26 -13.04 32.79
CA ASN A 2 -32.68 -12.90 32.40
C ASN A 2 -32.86 -13.24 30.91
N LYS A 3 -33.91 -13.97 30.53
CA LYS A 3 -34.24 -14.27 29.12
C LYS A 3 -34.28 -13.01 28.24
N LEU A 4 -34.75 -11.89 28.79
CA LEU A 4 -34.75 -10.57 28.11
C LEU A 4 -33.33 -10.03 27.89
N MET A 5 -32.43 -10.25 28.85
CA MET A 5 -31.03 -9.84 28.77
C MET A 5 -30.24 -10.68 27.76
N VAL A 6 -30.51 -11.99 27.69
CA VAL A 6 -29.93 -12.88 26.68
C VAL A 6 -30.41 -12.50 25.28
N SER A 7 -31.71 -12.22 25.12
CA SER A 7 -32.27 -11.78 23.84
C SER A 7 -31.69 -10.44 23.38
N TYR A 8 -31.47 -9.50 24.30
CA TYR A 8 -30.85 -8.21 23.98
C TYR A 8 -29.40 -8.36 23.53
N ILE A 9 -28.61 -9.20 24.21
CA ILE A 9 -27.20 -9.46 23.84
C ILE A 9 -27.12 -10.08 22.44
N ILE A 10 -27.97 -11.07 22.13
CA ILE A 10 -28.01 -11.69 20.79
C ILE A 10 -28.37 -10.66 19.72
N PHE A 11 -29.32 -9.76 20.00
CA PHE A 11 -29.73 -8.70 19.08
C PHE A 11 -28.59 -7.70 18.80
N VAL A 12 -27.85 -7.28 19.84
CA VAL A 12 -26.69 -6.40 19.70
C VAL A 12 -25.56 -7.07 18.92
N PHE A 13 -25.27 -8.35 19.20
CA PHE A 13 -24.26 -9.10 18.43
C PHE A 13 -24.65 -9.30 16.97
N ALA A 14 -25.93 -9.53 16.67
CA ALA A 14 -26.42 -9.62 15.30
C ALA A 14 -26.24 -8.30 14.53
N ILE A 15 -26.48 -7.16 15.19
CA ILE A 15 -26.23 -5.83 14.61
C ILE A 15 -24.73 -5.62 14.36
N ILE A 16 -23.87 -5.92 15.33
CA ILE A 16 -22.41 -5.79 15.18
C ILE A 16 -21.89 -6.68 14.05
N ALA A 17 -22.39 -7.91 13.92
CA ALA A 17 -22.03 -8.82 12.84
C ALA A 17 -22.46 -8.27 11.47
N LEU A 18 -23.66 -7.70 11.35
CA LEU A 18 -24.14 -7.09 10.09
C LEU A 18 -23.25 -5.92 9.66
N TYR A 19 -22.90 -5.02 10.59
CA TYR A 19 -22.04 -3.89 10.28
C TYR A 19 -20.58 -4.34 10.03
N GLY A 20 -20.07 -5.30 10.80
CA GLY A 20 -18.70 -5.80 10.67
C GLY A 20 -18.37 -6.39 9.29
N ILE A 21 -19.35 -7.02 8.64
CA ILE A 21 -19.18 -7.58 7.28
C ILE A 21 -19.16 -6.47 6.23
N ALA A 22 -20.03 -5.46 6.36
CA ALA A 22 -20.08 -4.32 5.44
C ALA A 22 -18.81 -3.45 5.46
N TYR A 23 -18.14 -3.34 6.60
CA TYR A 23 -16.88 -2.59 6.70
C TYR A 23 -15.64 -3.42 6.33
N ALA A 24 -15.73 -4.75 6.27
CA ALA A 24 -14.58 -5.60 5.91
C ALA A 24 -14.18 -5.39 4.43
N ASP A 25 -15.16 -5.29 3.53
CA ASP A 25 -14.93 -5.02 2.11
C ASP A 25 -14.38 -3.60 1.89
N VAL A 26 -14.86 -2.62 2.68
CA VAL A 26 -14.37 -1.23 2.63
C VAL A 26 -12.94 -1.09 3.20
N ILE A 27 -12.55 -1.90 4.19
CA ILE A 27 -11.17 -1.93 4.71
C ILE A 27 -10.21 -2.59 3.70
N SER A 28 -10.70 -3.58 2.95
CA SER A 28 -9.99 -4.21 1.83
C SER A 28 -9.87 -3.25 0.62
N GLU A 29 -10.88 -2.42 0.38
CA GLU A 29 -10.87 -1.42 -0.71
C GLU A 29 -10.11 -0.13 -0.37
N ILE A 30 -9.77 0.11 0.90
CA ILE A 30 -9.16 1.36 1.37
C ILE A 30 -7.92 1.09 2.23
N LYS A 31 -6.90 0.47 1.65
CA LYS A 31 -5.53 0.96 1.85
C LYS A 31 -4.99 1.36 0.49
N GLY A 32 -5.44 2.52 -0.03
CA GLY A 32 -4.94 3.02 -1.31
C GLY A 32 -3.41 3.01 -1.35
N GLY A 33 -2.80 2.76 -2.51
CA GLY A 33 -1.35 2.52 -2.61
C GLY A 33 -0.47 3.58 -1.94
N LYS A 34 -0.92 4.85 -1.91
CA LYS A 34 -0.31 5.93 -1.11
C LYS A 34 -0.21 5.60 0.38
N GLN A 35 -1.28 5.08 0.97
CA GLN A 35 -1.30 4.67 2.37
C GLN A 35 -0.37 3.47 2.62
N ILE A 36 -0.31 2.51 1.70
CA ILE A 36 0.63 1.37 1.79
C ILE A 36 2.07 1.86 1.74
N PHE A 37 2.39 2.80 0.84
CA PHE A 37 3.71 3.43 0.73
C PHE A 37 4.14 4.08 2.05
N MET A 38 3.23 4.84 2.67
CA MET A 38 3.49 5.51 3.95
C MET A 38 3.61 4.53 5.12
N ASN A 39 2.70 3.56 5.22
CA ASN A 39 2.70 2.55 6.29
C ASN A 39 3.90 1.61 6.21
N SER A 40 4.33 1.27 4.99
CA SER A 40 5.51 0.45 4.72
C SER A 40 6.81 1.24 4.82
N LYS A 41 6.73 2.53 5.14
CA LYS A 41 7.86 3.44 5.34
C LYS A 41 8.74 3.58 4.10
N CYS A 42 8.19 3.43 2.90
CA CYS A 42 8.91 3.63 1.64
C CYS A 42 9.45 5.08 1.55
N ASN A 43 8.72 6.03 2.15
CA ASN A 43 9.15 7.43 2.27
C ASN A 43 10.37 7.66 3.17
N SER A 44 10.92 6.62 3.80
CA SER A 44 12.20 6.74 4.51
C SER A 44 13.35 7.01 3.55
N CYS A 45 13.26 6.51 2.31
CA CYS A 45 14.29 6.64 1.29
C CYS A 45 13.81 7.34 0.02
N HIS A 46 12.54 7.19 -0.36
CA HIS A 46 12.00 7.68 -1.63
C HIS A 46 11.04 8.85 -1.42
N SER A 47 11.03 9.79 -2.36
CA SER A 47 9.98 10.81 -2.50
C SER A 47 8.98 10.42 -3.57
N ILE A 48 7.83 11.10 -3.58
CA ILE A 48 6.85 11.13 -4.67
C ILE A 48 6.34 12.58 -4.76
N GLU A 49 7.07 13.41 -5.49
CA GLU A 49 6.77 14.85 -5.69
C GLU A 49 5.33 15.11 -6.16
N ILE A 50 4.80 14.34 -7.12
CA ILE A 50 3.42 14.58 -7.63
C ILE A 50 2.31 14.31 -6.61
N GLU A 51 2.67 13.68 -5.49
CA GLU A 51 1.79 13.37 -4.36
C GLU A 51 2.16 14.17 -3.10
N ASP A 52 3.07 15.15 -3.23
CA ASP A 52 3.64 15.96 -2.15
C ASP A 52 4.27 15.12 -1.03
N ILE A 53 4.93 14.00 -1.38
CA ILE A 53 5.58 13.10 -0.42
C ILE A 53 7.10 13.31 -0.46
N GLU A 54 7.65 13.83 0.63
CA GLU A 54 9.10 13.97 0.80
C GLU A 54 9.76 12.70 1.32
N ALA A 55 10.99 12.46 0.88
CA ALA A 55 11.88 11.48 1.50
C ALA A 55 12.36 12.00 2.87
N LYS A 56 12.31 11.14 3.90
CA LYS A 56 12.79 11.51 5.25
C LYS A 56 14.31 11.65 5.31
N VAL A 57 15.04 10.85 4.53
CA VAL A 57 16.49 10.97 4.44
C VAL A 57 16.85 12.18 3.59
N LYS A 58 17.54 13.15 4.19
CA LYS A 58 17.97 14.37 3.50
C LYS A 58 19.28 14.22 2.75
N LYS A 59 20.14 13.31 3.22
CA LYS A 59 21.46 13.07 2.63
C LYS A 59 21.40 11.85 1.73
N ASN A 60 21.61 12.04 0.43
CA ASN A 60 21.56 10.98 -0.59
C ASN A 60 20.24 10.19 -0.58
N PRO A 61 19.08 10.83 -0.82
CA PRO A 61 17.83 10.11 -0.99
C PRO A 61 17.90 9.13 -2.17
N ALA A 62 17.08 8.08 -2.09
CA ALA A 62 16.85 7.23 -3.24
C ALA A 62 16.01 7.97 -4.28
N ALA A 63 15.89 7.40 -5.48
CA ALA A 63 15.19 8.04 -6.59
C ALA A 63 13.75 8.45 -6.22
N ASP A 64 13.30 9.59 -6.74
CA ASP A 64 11.89 9.98 -6.70
C ASP A 64 11.05 8.98 -7.53
N LEU A 65 9.89 8.61 -7.01
CA LEU A 65 9.02 7.60 -7.61
C LEU A 65 7.74 8.18 -8.23
N SER A 66 7.68 9.50 -8.46
CA SER A 66 6.60 10.11 -9.25
C SER A 66 6.55 9.57 -10.68
N LYS A 67 7.70 9.08 -11.18
CA LYS A 67 7.84 8.46 -12.49
C LYS A 67 8.67 7.19 -12.35
N VAL A 68 8.01 6.07 -12.07
CA VAL A 68 8.66 4.76 -12.17
C VAL A 68 8.91 4.44 -13.63
N ASP A 69 10.06 3.87 -13.98
CA ASP A 69 10.36 3.53 -15.37
C ASP A 69 9.19 2.76 -16.01
N LYS A 70 8.82 3.17 -17.23
CA LYS A 70 7.74 2.53 -18.00
C LYS A 70 8.10 1.07 -18.30
N ASP A 71 9.38 0.76 -18.42
CA ASP A 71 9.88 -0.57 -18.79
C ASP A 71 9.83 -1.58 -17.63
N TYR A 72 9.72 -1.12 -16.38
CA TYR A 72 9.61 -2.01 -15.22
C TYR A 72 8.19 -2.55 -15.07
N SER A 73 7.89 -3.79 -15.44
CA SER A 73 6.54 -4.36 -15.26
C SER A 73 6.11 -4.42 -13.78
N ILE A 74 4.80 -4.51 -13.52
CA ILE A 74 4.29 -4.74 -12.15
C ILE A 74 4.90 -6.01 -11.56
N GLU A 75 5.02 -7.08 -12.36
CA GLU A 75 5.65 -8.33 -11.96
C GLU A 75 7.11 -8.15 -11.54
N PHE A 76 7.89 -7.42 -12.34
CA PHE A 76 9.27 -7.07 -12.00
C PHE A 76 9.34 -6.30 -10.68
N LEU A 77 8.50 -5.28 -10.49
CA LEU A 77 8.49 -4.48 -9.26
C LEU A 77 8.16 -5.34 -8.03
N VAL A 78 7.20 -6.27 -8.14
CA VAL A 78 6.86 -7.21 -7.08
C VAL A 78 8.07 -8.08 -6.74
N LYS A 79 8.73 -8.70 -7.73
CA LYS A 79 9.92 -9.53 -7.52
C LYS A 79 11.10 -8.74 -6.96
N TYR A 80 11.34 -7.53 -7.46
CA TYR A 80 12.42 -6.66 -7.00
C TYR A 80 12.26 -6.25 -5.54
N LEU A 81 11.03 -5.86 -5.15
CA LEU A 81 10.71 -5.49 -3.77
C LEU A 81 10.66 -6.70 -2.82
N SER A 82 10.40 -7.91 -3.33
CA SER A 82 10.55 -9.18 -2.60
C SER A 82 11.98 -9.71 -2.53
N LYS A 83 12.95 -9.02 -3.15
CA LYS A 83 14.35 -9.49 -3.30
C LYS A 83 14.51 -10.80 -4.07
N GLU A 84 13.63 -11.04 -5.04
CA GLU A 84 13.67 -12.21 -5.94
C GLU A 84 14.32 -11.86 -7.29
N GLU A 85 14.34 -10.58 -7.65
CA GLU A 85 14.92 -10.10 -8.91
C GLU A 85 15.83 -8.90 -8.66
N LYS A 86 16.78 -8.67 -9.58
CA LYS A 86 17.80 -7.61 -9.47
C LYS A 86 17.52 -6.50 -10.47
N LEU A 87 17.73 -5.26 -10.03
CA LEU A 87 17.85 -4.10 -10.91
C LEU A 87 19.33 -3.71 -10.99
N ASN A 88 19.90 -3.68 -12.19
CA ASN A 88 21.32 -3.37 -12.40
C ASN A 88 22.23 -4.22 -11.49
N GLU A 89 22.00 -5.53 -11.50
CA GLU A 89 22.72 -6.56 -10.72
C GLU A 89 22.58 -6.46 -9.18
N LYS A 90 21.78 -5.53 -8.68
CA LYS A 90 21.56 -5.29 -7.24
C LYS A 90 20.13 -5.57 -6.84
N PHE A 91 19.93 -6.14 -5.66
CA PHE A 91 18.61 -6.21 -5.03
C PHE A 91 18.21 -4.86 -4.43
N HIS A 92 16.91 -4.63 -4.25
CA HIS A 92 16.45 -3.52 -3.44
C HIS A 92 17.05 -3.64 -2.02
N PRO A 93 17.55 -2.56 -1.38
CA PRO A 93 18.25 -2.67 -0.10
C PRO A 93 17.38 -3.29 1.01
N VAL A 94 16.07 -3.00 0.99
CA VAL A 94 15.10 -3.45 1.98
C VAL A 94 14.00 -4.27 1.30
N GLY A 95 13.77 -5.50 1.77
CA GLY A 95 12.64 -6.29 1.28
C GLY A 95 11.31 -5.75 1.84
N PHE A 96 10.25 -5.78 1.04
CA PHE A 96 8.91 -5.42 1.49
C PHE A 96 8.46 -6.34 2.64
N LYS A 97 7.84 -5.77 3.67
CA LYS A 97 7.47 -6.50 4.90
C LYS A 97 5.96 -6.75 5.06
N GLY A 98 5.15 -6.28 4.11
CA GLY A 98 3.71 -6.55 4.08
C GLY A 98 3.38 -7.84 3.32
N ASP A 99 2.10 -8.18 3.26
CA ASP A 99 1.63 -9.30 2.46
C ASP A 99 1.66 -9.00 0.94
N LYS A 100 1.44 -10.06 0.14
CA LYS A 100 1.47 -10.01 -1.32
C LYS A 100 0.35 -9.11 -1.89
N GLN A 101 -0.80 -9.02 -1.23
CA GLN A 101 -1.90 -8.17 -1.69
C GLN A 101 -1.48 -6.70 -1.62
N ASN A 102 -1.00 -6.26 -0.46
CA ASN A 102 -0.49 -4.91 -0.25
C ASN A 102 0.66 -4.58 -1.22
N LEU A 103 1.55 -5.55 -1.49
CA LEU A 103 2.63 -5.34 -2.45
C LEU A 103 2.11 -5.12 -3.89
N ASN A 104 1.10 -5.87 -4.33
CA ASN A 104 0.50 -5.68 -5.64
C ASN A 104 -0.25 -4.34 -5.76
N GLU A 105 -0.99 -3.95 -4.71
CA GLU A 105 -1.67 -2.66 -4.66
C GLU A 105 -0.66 -1.49 -4.71
N LEU A 106 0.45 -1.60 -3.97
CA LEU A 106 1.53 -0.63 -3.99
C LEU A 106 2.16 -0.47 -5.39
N THR A 107 2.55 -1.57 -6.03
CA THR A 107 3.21 -1.53 -7.35
C THR A 107 2.26 -1.09 -8.46
N THR A 108 0.97 -1.45 -8.36
CA THR A 108 -0.08 -0.97 -9.27
C THR A 108 -0.27 0.53 -9.15
N TRP A 109 -0.35 1.06 -7.93
CA TRP A 109 -0.44 2.49 -7.70
C TRP A 109 0.81 3.24 -8.18
N LEU A 110 2.01 2.76 -7.87
CA LEU A 110 3.26 3.35 -8.38
C LEU A 110 3.28 3.42 -9.91
N LYS A 111 2.71 2.42 -10.60
CA LYS A 111 2.58 2.44 -12.05
C LYS A 111 1.54 3.43 -12.56
N SER A 112 0.43 3.63 -11.84
CA SER A 112 -0.60 4.58 -12.26
C SER A 112 -0.13 6.03 -12.16
N LEU A 113 0.87 6.32 -11.32
CA LEU A 113 1.51 7.65 -11.20
C LEU A 113 2.10 8.15 -12.53
N ASN A 114 2.58 7.25 -13.40
CA ASN A 114 3.08 7.60 -14.73
C ASN A 114 2.02 8.20 -15.65
N ASN A 115 0.74 7.92 -15.36
CA ASN A 115 -0.40 8.40 -16.12
C ASN A 115 -1.06 9.61 -15.44
N SER A 116 -0.70 9.91 -14.19
CA SER A 116 -1.19 11.09 -13.48
C SER A 116 -0.34 12.31 -13.82
N LYS A 117 -0.76 13.01 -14.88
CA LYS A 117 -0.39 14.40 -15.24
C LYS A 117 0.99 14.61 -15.88
N CYS A 118 0.99 14.54 -17.21
CA CYS A 118 1.49 15.69 -17.97
C CYS A 118 0.56 16.89 -17.72
N CYS A 119 1.16 18.07 -17.47
CA CYS A 119 0.57 19.41 -17.40
C CYS A 119 -0.21 19.77 -16.11
N ASN A 120 0.40 20.64 -15.30
CA ASN A 120 -0.10 22.01 -15.11
C ASN A 120 1.09 22.95 -15.28
#